data_AF-G7UMX9-F1
#
_entry.id   AF-G7UMX9-F1
#
_cell.length_a   1.000
_cell.length_b   1.000
_cell.length_c   1.000
_cell.angle_alpha   90.00
_cell.angle_beta   90.00
_cell.angle_gamma   90.00
#
_symmetry.space_group_name_H-M   'P 1'
#
loop_
_entity.id
_entity.type
_entity.pdbx_description
1 polymer ?
#
loop_
_entity_poly.entity_id
_entity_poly.type
_entity_poly.pdbx_seq_one_letter_code
_entity_poly.pdbx_strand_id
1 'polypeptide(L)'
;MDAAPQSATAGVPALPAAAIGQAIGVEDFDQAAELLARHQHQLVVALAGVDLNTADRAPWLQLLTEHRGLMGQLRAARDTAAMELARLDAGRRGANAWLRALK
;
A
#
# COMPACT_ATOMS: atom_id res chain seq x y z
N MET A 1 11.43 -7.41 25.63
CA MET A 1 12.02 -8.31 24.64
C MET A 1 12.27 -7.50 23.38
N ASP A 2 13.55 -7.43 23.05
CA ASP A 2 14.24 -6.86 21.89
C ASP A 2 13.80 -5.53 21.28
N ALA A 3 14.66 -4.53 21.52
CA ALA A 3 14.79 -3.34 20.73
C ALA A 3 15.11 -3.72 19.27
N ALA A 4 14.28 -3.26 18.34
CA ALA A 4 14.56 -3.34 16.92
C ALA A 4 15.90 -2.66 16.61
N PRO A 5 16.78 -3.24 15.76
CA PRO A 5 17.97 -2.54 15.33
C PRO A 5 17.56 -1.37 14.43
N GLN A 6 17.68 -0.16 14.98
CA GLN A 6 17.71 1.09 14.22
C GLN A 6 19.05 1.16 13.47
N SER A 7 19.18 0.36 12.41
CA SER A 7 20.30 0.53 11.48
C SER A 7 19.91 1.63 10.50
N ALA A 8 20.24 2.87 10.87
CA ALA A 8 20.46 3.94 9.91
C ALA A 8 21.70 3.59 9.08
N THR A 9 21.54 2.74 8.07
CA THR A 9 22.54 2.56 7.02
C THR A 9 22.36 3.69 6.02
N ALA A 10 23.41 4.44 5.76
CA ALA A 10 23.49 5.42 4.68
C ALA A 10 23.26 4.74 3.32
N GLY A 11 21.99 4.57 2.93
CA GLY A 11 21.55 3.81 1.76
C GLY A 11 20.07 4.04 1.46
N VAL A 12 19.64 3.61 0.27
CA VAL A 12 18.25 3.75 -0.18
C VAL A 12 17.31 2.99 0.75
N PRO A 13 16.30 3.64 1.37
CA PRO A 13 15.34 2.97 2.24
C PRO A 13 14.57 1.87 1.51
N ALA A 14 14.47 0.69 2.11
CA ALA A 14 13.69 -0.42 1.56
C ALA A 14 12.19 -0.17 1.73
N LEU A 15 11.39 -0.46 0.70
CA LEU A 15 9.93 -0.36 0.76
C LEU A 15 9.35 -1.45 1.68
N PRO A 16 8.59 -1.11 2.74
CA PRO A 16 7.95 -2.11 3.60
C PRO A 16 6.69 -2.75 2.97
N ALA A 17 6.76 -3.17 1.69
CA ALA A 17 5.61 -3.65 0.92
C ALA A 17 4.90 -4.84 1.58
N ALA A 18 5.66 -5.81 2.12
CA ALA A 18 5.10 -6.97 2.80
C ALA A 18 4.32 -6.58 4.06
N ALA A 19 4.85 -5.65 4.86
CA ALA A 19 4.17 -5.16 6.06
C ALA A 19 2.92 -4.35 5.72
N ILE A 20 2.98 -3.50 4.69
CA ILE A 20 1.82 -2.77 4.17
C ILE A 20 0.74 -3.76 3.71
N GLY A 21 1.12 -4.78 2.94
CA GLY A 21 0.20 -5.81 2.47
C GLY A 21 -0.44 -6.61 3.61
N GLN A 22 0.32 -6.94 4.66
CA GLN A 22 -0.23 -7.60 5.85
C GLN A 22 -1.24 -6.73 6.59
N ALA A 23 -0.91 -5.46 6.84
CA ALA A 23 -1.79 -4.51 7.52
C ALA A 23 -3.11 -4.34 6.76
N ILE A 24 -3.05 -4.19 5.43
CA ILE A 24 -4.24 -4.15 4.57
C ILE A 24 -5.02 -5.46 4.62
N GLY A 25 -4.34 -6.61 4.62
CA GLY A 25 -4.96 -7.93 4.67
C GLY A 25 -5.75 -8.22 5.95
N VAL A 26 -5.41 -7.54 7.06
CA VAL A 26 -6.15 -7.60 8.33
C VAL A 26 -7.03 -6.38 8.58
N GLU A 27 -7.28 -5.57 7.54
CA GLU A 27 -8.08 -4.34 7.58
C GLU A 27 -7.54 -3.24 8.52
N ASP A 28 -6.28 -3.33 8.94
CA ASP A 28 -5.59 -2.31 9.73
C ASP A 28 -5.02 -1.22 8.82
N PHE A 29 -5.94 -0.39 8.28
CA PHE A 29 -5.59 0.69 7.36
C PHE A 29 -4.79 1.81 8.04
N ASP A 30 -4.96 2.00 9.34
CA ASP A 30 -4.20 2.98 10.13
C ASP A 30 -2.74 2.56 10.24
N GLN A 31 -2.47 1.29 10.53
CA GLN A 31 -1.11 0.75 10.52
C GLN A 31 -0.47 0.82 9.12
N ALA A 32 -1.24 0.54 8.07
CA ALA A 32 -0.75 0.67 6.69
C ALA A 32 -0.37 2.12 6.36
N ALA A 33 -1.18 3.10 6.79
CA ALA A 33 -0.90 4.52 6.62
C ALA A 33 0.36 4.96 7.39
N GLU A 34 0.52 4.51 8.63
CA GLU A 34 1.70 4.80 9.45
C GLU A 34 2.98 4.21 8.83
N LEU A 35 2.91 2.99 8.29
CA LEU A 35 4.02 2.37 7.55
C LEU A 35 4.46 3.21 6.34
N LEU A 36 3.50 3.73 5.58
CA LEU A 36 3.76 4.60 4.43
C LEU A 36 4.34 5.95 4.87
N ALA A 37 3.78 6.59 5.90
CA ALA A 37 4.25 7.87 6.41
C ALA A 37 5.69 7.78 6.95
N ARG A 38 5.99 6.72 7.70
CA ARG A 38 7.35 6.44 8.18
C ARG A 38 8.32 6.21 7.03
N HIS A 39 7.92 5.43 6.01
CA HIS A 39 8.77 5.21 4.84
C HIS A 39 9.02 6.51 4.06
N GLN A 40 8.00 7.35 3.87
CA GLN A 40 8.17 8.67 3.27
C GLN A 40 9.17 9.52 4.05
N HIS A 41 9.10 9.53 5.39
CA HIS A 41 10.06 10.25 6.22
C HIS A 41 11.49 9.72 6.01
N GLN A 42 11.68 8.40 5.96
CA GLN A 42 12.98 7.79 5.66
C GLN A 42 13.51 8.22 4.30
N LEU A 43 12.65 8.31 3.27
CA LEU A 43 13.04 8.77 1.94
C LEU A 43 13.49 10.22 1.94
N VAL A 44 12.78 11.10 2.64
CA VAL A 44 13.17 12.52 2.77
C VAL A 44 14.54 12.65 3.43
N VAL A 45 14.77 11.92 4.52
CA VAL A 45 16.05 11.92 5.23
C VAL A 45 17.18 11.37 4.35
N ALA A 46 16.93 10.26 3.65
CA ALA A 46 17.92 9.65 2.78
C ALA A 46 18.28 10.55 1.59
N LEU A 47 17.30 11.21 0.97
CA LEU A 47 17.52 12.12 -0.17
C LEU A 47 18.23 13.41 0.24
N ALA A 48 18.03 13.90 1.48
CA ALA A 48 18.68 15.12 1.95
C ALA A 48 20.22 15.04 1.96
N GLY A 49 20.78 13.83 2.08
CA GLY A 49 22.22 13.58 2.09
C GLY A 49 22.82 13.18 0.74
N VAL A 50 22.03 13.12 -0.35
CA VAL A 50 22.46 12.54 -1.62
C VAL A 50 22.70 13.62 -2.67
N ASP A 51 23.90 13.63 -3.25
CA ASP A 51 24.14 14.34 -4.51
C ASP A 51 23.71 13.49 -5.70
N LEU A 52 22.57 13.85 -6.30
CA LEU A 52 21.98 13.12 -7.41
C LEU A 52 22.81 13.17 -8.71
N ASN A 53 23.79 14.08 -8.82
CA ASN A 53 24.66 14.14 -9.98
C ASN A 53 25.74 13.06 -9.97
N THR A 54 26.12 12.59 -8.78
CA THR A 54 27.23 11.65 -8.59
C THR A 54 26.80 10.32 -7.99
N ALA A 55 25.63 10.26 -7.35
CA ALA A 55 25.10 9.05 -6.75
C ALA A 55 24.71 7.99 -7.79
N ASP A 56 24.93 6.72 -7.42
CA ASP A 56 24.38 5.59 -8.16
C ASP A 56 22.85 5.65 -8.12
N ARG A 57 22.24 5.71 -9.31
CA ARG A 57 20.79 5.85 -9.51
C ARG A 57 20.08 4.50 -9.55
N ALA A 58 20.79 3.41 -9.82
CA ALA A 58 20.20 2.08 -9.93
C ALA A 58 19.30 1.69 -8.74
N PRO A 59 19.74 1.84 -7.47
CA PRO A 59 18.90 1.46 -6.33
C PRO A 59 17.65 2.35 -6.17
N TRP A 60 17.73 3.64 -6.54
CA TRP A 60 16.58 4.54 -6.53
C TRP A 60 15.55 4.20 -7.61
N LEU A 61 16.01 3.81 -8.81
CA LEU A 61 15.15 3.36 -9.90
C LEU A 61 14.48 2.02 -9.56
N GLN A 62 15.19 1.14 -8.86
CA GLN A 62 14.62 -0.10 -8.36
C GLN A 62 13.52 0.18 -7.32
N LEU A 63 13.76 1.07 -6.37
CA LEU A 63 12.74 1.48 -5.39
C LEU A 63 11.48 2.09 -6.06
N LEU A 64 11.65 2.88 -7.12
CA LEU A 64 10.51 3.40 -7.90
C LEU A 64 9.73 2.28 -8.59
N THR A 65 10.42 1.24 -9.06
CA THR A 65 9.80 0.06 -9.66
C THR A 65 8.99 -0.72 -8.62
N GLU A 66 9.53 -0.89 -7.41
CA GLU A 66 8.82 -1.51 -6.29
C GLU A 66 7.55 -0.73 -5.91
N HIS A 67 7.63 0.61 -5.82
CA HIS A 67 6.46 1.47 -5.58
C HIS A 67 5.39 1.32 -6.67
N ARG A 68 5.79 1.24 -7.94
CA ARG A 68 4.84 0.99 -9.04
C ARG A 68 4.18 -0.38 -8.90
N GLY A 69 4.93 -1.39 -8.49
CA GLY A 69 4.41 -2.72 -8.16
C GLY A 69 3.34 -2.66 -7.07
N LEU A 70 3.65 -2.01 -5.95
CA LEU A 70 2.70 -1.84 -4.84
C LEU A 70 1.43 -1.09 -5.28
N MET A 71 1.56 0.03 -6.01
CA MET A 71 0.40 0.76 -6.54
C MET A 71 -0.45 -0.10 -7.48
N GLY A 72 0.17 -0.96 -8.29
CA GLY A 72 -0.54 -1.92 -9.14
C GLY A 72 -1.39 -2.89 -8.32
N GLN A 73 -0.81 -3.45 -7.26
CA GLN A 73 -1.51 -4.37 -6.34
C GLN A 73 -2.70 -3.68 -5.64
N LEU A 74 -2.50 -2.45 -5.14
CA LEU A 74 -3.56 -1.69 -4.48
C LEU A 74 -4.73 -1.36 -5.42
N ARG A 75 -4.43 -1.00 -6.68
CA ARG A 75 -5.46 -0.77 -7.70
C ARG A 75 -6.27 -2.04 -7.98
N ALA A 76 -5.58 -3.17 -8.17
CA ALA A 76 -6.26 -4.45 -8.40
C ALA A 76 -7.15 -4.88 -7.22
N ALA A 77 -6.68 -4.65 -5.98
CA ALA A 77 -7.47 -4.92 -4.78
C ALA A 77 -8.72 -4.01 -4.70
N ARG A 78 -8.56 -2.71 -4.96
CA ARG A 78 -9.68 -1.76 -5.03
C ARG A 78 -10.69 -2.16 -6.09
N ASP A 79 -10.23 -2.54 -7.28
CA ASP A 79 -11.12 -2.88 -8.39
C ASP A 79 -11.92 -4.16 -8.08
N THR A 80 -11.29 -5.15 -7.45
CA THR A 80 -11.97 -6.34 -6.91
C THR A 80 -13.03 -5.97 -5.88
N ALA A 81 -12.70 -5.10 -4.91
CA ALA A 81 -13.65 -4.66 -3.89
C ALA A 81 -14.86 -3.92 -4.51
N ALA A 82 -14.62 -3.07 -5.51
CA ALA A 82 -15.67 -2.36 -6.23
C ALA A 82 -16.62 -3.32 -6.98
N MET A 83 -16.08 -4.38 -7.60
CA MET A 83 -16.87 -5.41 -8.25
C MET A 83 -17.76 -6.17 -7.25
N GLU A 84 -17.22 -6.54 -6.09
CA GLU A 84 -17.99 -7.22 -5.04
C GLU A 84 -19.11 -6.34 -4.48
N LEU A 85 -18.86 -5.05 -4.26
CA LEU A 85 -19.88 -4.09 -3.84
C LEU A 85 -21.01 -3.97 -4.89
N ALA A 86 -20.66 -3.91 -6.18
CA ALA A 86 -21.65 -3.87 -7.26
C ALA A 86 -22.51 -5.15 -7.30
N ARG A 87 -21.89 -6.31 -7.06
CA ARG A 87 -22.57 -7.61 -6.98
C ARG A 87 -23.57 -7.65 -5.81
N LEU A 88 -23.17 -7.20 -4.63
CA LEU A 88 -24.03 -7.13 -3.45
C LEU A 88 -25.22 -6.18 -3.68
N ASP A 89 -24.99 -5.02 -4.27
CA ASP A 89 -26.05 -4.04 -4.54
C ASP A 89 -27.06 -4.55 -5.57
N ALA A 90 -26.61 -5.26 -6.60
CA ALA A 90 -27.49 -5.95 -7.55
C ALA A 90 -28.35 -7.03 -6.86
N GLY A 91 -27.74 -7.85 -6.00
CA GLY A 91 -28.46 -8.86 -5.21
C GLY A 91 -29.53 -8.24 -4.31
N ARG A 92 -29.19 -7.15 -3.62
CA ARG A 92 -30.12 -6.38 -2.78
C ARG A 92 -31.32 -5.84 -3.56
N ARG A 93 -31.08 -5.27 -4.75
CA ARG A 93 -32.17 -4.80 -5.63
C ARG A 93 -33.07 -5.95 -6.09
N GLY A 94 -32.48 -7.08 -6.48
CA GLY A 94 -33.24 -8.27 -6.89
C GLY A 94 -34.14 -8.80 -5.78
N ALA A 95 -33.60 -8.96 -4.57
CA ALA A 95 -34.38 -9.39 -3.40
C ALA A 95 -35.54 -8.44 -3.09
N ASN A 96 -35.29 -7.13 -3.14
CA ASN A 96 -36.33 -6.12 -2.93
C ASN A 96 -37.43 -6.16 -4.00
N ALA A 97 -37.08 -6.42 -5.26
CA ALA A 97 -38.05 -6.56 -6.35
C ALA A 97 -38.96 -7.79 -6.14
N TRP A 98 -38.37 -8.93 -5.75
CA TRP A 98 -39.13 -10.14 -5.38
C TRP A 98 -40.07 -9.91 -4.21
N LEU A 99 -39.60 -9.26 -3.14
CA LEU A 99 -40.44 -8.94 -1.97
C LEU A 99 -41.60 -8.00 -2.32
N ARG A 100 -41.42 -7.09 -3.29
CA ARG A 100 -42.49 -6.23 -3.79
C ARG A 100 -43.50 -6.97 -4.65
N ALA A 101 -43.06 -7.95 -5.43
CA ALA A 101 -43.94 -8.75 -6.30
C ALA A 101 -44.80 -9.77 -5.52
N LEU A 102 -44.42 -10.10 -4.28
CA LEU A 102 -45.16 -10.99 -3.38
C LEU A 102 -46.21 -10.27 -2.51
N LYS A 103 -46.29 -8.94 -2.59
CA LYS A 103 -47.30 -8.11 -1.91
C LYS A 103 -48.38 -7.70 -2.90
#